data_AF-A0A6C2CAB4-F1
#
_entry.id   AF-A0A6C2CAB4-F1
#
_cell.length_a   1.000
_cell.length_b   1.000
_cell.length_c   1.000
_cell.angle_alpha   90.00
_cell.angle_beta   90.00
_cell.angle_gamma   90.00
#
_symmetry.space_group_name_H-M   'P 1'
#
loop_
_entity.id
_entity.type
_entity.pdbx_description
1 polymer ?
#
loop_
_entity_poly.entity_id
_entity_poly.type
_entity_poly.pdbx_seq_one_letter_code
_entity_poly.pdbx_strand_id
1 'polypeptide(L)'
;MSKSILEIDVSDLSRMTHPRGGGEFTDEQGKVVKKHFWYVIDKGVCPICGKGGKKNNWCEVRDDGMAVICNHDLSGESIYGEDVYPTRMKQGFNHYFGKKSNISVKPVKFNNIPTIKQLPLADASTRDIVYRLVLKYYPLVEKDRENLLARGLNNEDVDGKLFGSLVSTKPIDRWSKIFAENNLPSDIWKGVPGFAEQVFGDKTLVSFGYSSLTYEKDGKRVNSLKDGDSMLMVPYRNNSLQIVGIQLRSANYTGNGSKYFWVSSSSENNGASVSQEVNFALPTAGMKRLEQQDGKLSTKTVWLTEGGLKSEVAVRQLVNIATDITKLPNQEDKLARFLDDYGLTVIAVAGTAVWRKFIDVLQESQVKRVIVAYDSDWKTNETVAARRNELIEALRIMDVTLIVADWDGSNGKGIDDLLANGYWPSLETL
;
A
#
# COMPACT_ATOMS: atom_id res chain seq x y z
N MET A 1 1.28 -49.74 -2.16
CA MET A 1 2.46 -49.54 -3.03
C MET A 1 3.05 -48.19 -2.67
N SER A 2 4.23 -48.14 -2.05
CA SER A 2 4.91 -46.86 -1.82
C SER A 2 5.30 -46.28 -3.17
N LYS A 3 4.68 -45.19 -3.60
CA LYS A 3 5.21 -44.40 -4.71
C LYS A 3 6.64 -44.03 -4.32
N SER A 4 7.62 -44.37 -5.16
CA SER A 4 8.99 -43.92 -5.00
C SER A 4 8.98 -42.38 -4.98
N ILE A 5 9.26 -41.80 -3.83
CA ILE A 5 9.37 -40.35 -3.67
C ILE A 5 10.67 -39.96 -4.36
N LEU A 6 10.58 -39.17 -5.43
CA LEU A 6 11.76 -38.60 -6.06
C LEU A 6 12.29 -37.51 -5.12
N GLU A 7 13.55 -37.62 -4.74
CA GLU A 7 14.18 -36.63 -3.89
C GLU A 7 14.83 -35.55 -4.76
N ILE A 8 14.48 -34.29 -4.51
CA ILE A 8 15.13 -33.15 -5.16
C ILE A 8 16.20 -32.62 -4.21
N ASP A 9 17.46 -32.73 -4.63
CA ASP A 9 18.60 -32.14 -3.93
C ASP A 9 18.85 -30.72 -4.44
N VAL A 10 18.57 -29.74 -3.57
CA VAL A 10 18.82 -28.32 -3.82
C VAL A 10 20.07 -27.81 -3.08
N SER A 11 20.85 -28.68 -2.44
CA SER A 11 22.00 -28.30 -1.61
C SER A 11 23.18 -27.69 -2.40
N ASP A 12 23.32 -28.07 -3.67
CA ASP A 12 24.35 -27.54 -4.59
C ASP A 12 24.05 -26.11 -5.09
N LEU A 13 22.86 -25.57 -4.80
CA LEU A 13 22.46 -24.19 -5.15
C LEU A 13 23.09 -23.12 -4.22
N SER A 14 23.99 -23.52 -3.32
CA SER A 14 24.49 -22.76 -2.16
C SER A 14 25.50 -21.63 -2.45
N ARG A 15 25.89 -21.38 -3.71
CA ARG A 15 26.80 -20.28 -4.06
C ARG A 15 26.02 -19.12 -4.68
N MET A 16 25.93 -18.04 -3.90
CA MET A 16 24.86 -17.06 -3.94
C MET A 16 25.35 -15.63 -4.25
N THR A 17 24.57 -14.89 -5.05
CA THR A 17 24.59 -13.41 -5.09
C THR A 17 23.23 -12.88 -4.60
N HIS A 18 23.28 -12.09 -3.53
CA HIS A 18 22.24 -11.24 -2.92
C HIS A 18 20.82 -11.82 -2.68
N PRO A 19 20.27 -11.74 -1.46
CA PRO A 19 18.87 -12.08 -1.20
C PRO A 19 17.94 -11.05 -1.87
N ARG A 20 16.93 -11.51 -2.63
CA ARG A 20 15.79 -10.66 -2.98
C ARG A 20 14.70 -10.80 -1.91
N GLY A 21 14.12 -9.66 -1.55
CA GLY A 21 13.26 -9.50 -0.36
C GLY A 21 12.21 -10.61 -0.17
N GLY A 22 12.05 -11.03 1.08
CA GLY A 22 11.04 -12.02 1.48
C GLY A 22 9.66 -11.43 1.71
N GLY A 23 8.62 -12.25 1.52
CA GLY A 23 7.26 -11.96 2.00
C GLY A 23 7.07 -12.43 3.45
N GLU A 24 6.29 -11.70 4.23
CA GLU A 24 5.82 -12.14 5.55
C GLU A 24 4.72 -13.19 5.37
N PHE A 25 4.82 -14.31 6.07
CA PHE A 25 3.75 -15.30 6.20
C PHE A 25 3.24 -15.28 7.64
N THR A 26 1.97 -14.93 7.81
CA THR A 26 1.24 -15.07 9.06
C THR A 26 0.59 -16.45 9.11
N ASP A 27 0.70 -17.15 10.24
CA ASP A 27 -0.14 -18.32 10.48
C ASP A 27 -1.62 -17.94 10.58
N GLU A 28 -2.48 -18.97 10.71
CA GLU A 28 -3.92 -18.84 10.90
C GLU A 28 -4.29 -18.01 12.15
N GLN A 29 -3.33 -17.74 13.04
CA GLN A 29 -3.47 -16.95 14.26
C GLN A 29 -2.88 -15.52 14.10
N GLY A 30 -2.44 -15.13 12.90
CA GLY A 30 -1.92 -13.80 12.61
C GLY A 30 -0.48 -13.56 13.08
N LYS A 31 0.24 -14.60 13.51
CA LYS A 31 1.64 -14.48 13.94
C LYS A 31 2.57 -14.68 12.75
N VAL A 32 3.51 -13.75 12.55
CA VAL A 32 4.56 -13.89 11.53
C VAL A 32 5.48 -15.04 11.94
N VAL A 33 5.43 -16.15 11.21
CA VAL A 33 6.10 -17.40 11.64
C VAL A 33 7.53 -17.50 11.11
N LYS A 34 7.79 -17.04 9.89
CA LYS A 34 9.13 -16.91 9.31
C LYS A 34 9.08 -16.09 8.01
N LYS A 35 10.05 -15.20 7.80
CA LYS A 35 10.25 -14.52 6.52
C LYS A 35 11.16 -15.40 5.66
N HIS A 36 10.69 -15.75 4.47
CA HIS A 36 11.44 -16.57 3.53
C HIS A 36 12.16 -15.71 2.50
N PHE A 37 13.45 -15.94 2.27
CA PHE A 37 14.24 -15.26 1.24
C PHE A 37 14.26 -16.00 -0.09
N TRP A 38 14.40 -15.27 -1.19
CA TRP A 38 14.58 -15.83 -2.53
C TRP A 38 16.00 -15.57 -3.03
N TYR A 39 16.50 -16.56 -3.77
CA TYR A 39 17.91 -16.73 -4.02
C TYR A 39 18.15 -17.16 -5.47
N VAL A 40 18.87 -16.35 -6.25
CA VAL A 40 19.16 -16.67 -7.66
C VAL A 40 20.08 -17.89 -7.77
N ILE A 41 19.71 -18.82 -8.65
CA ILE A 41 20.49 -20.02 -8.98
C ILE A 41 21.62 -19.64 -9.95
N ASP A 42 22.75 -19.19 -9.41
CA ASP A 42 23.95 -18.85 -10.18
C ASP A 42 24.82 -20.08 -10.47
N LYS A 43 25.06 -20.93 -9.45
CA LYS A 43 25.78 -22.20 -9.59
C LYS A 43 24.84 -23.35 -9.21
N GLY A 44 24.85 -24.42 -10.02
CA GLY A 44 23.89 -25.52 -9.91
C GLY A 44 22.79 -25.45 -10.97
N VAL A 45 21.81 -26.35 -10.90
CA VAL A 45 20.78 -26.54 -11.93
C VAL A 45 19.39 -26.34 -11.33
N CYS A 46 18.54 -25.54 -11.98
CA CYS A 46 17.14 -25.38 -11.58
C CYS A 46 16.41 -26.73 -11.68
N PRO A 47 15.72 -27.18 -10.61
CA PRO A 47 15.06 -28.49 -10.59
C PRO A 47 13.78 -28.56 -11.44
N ILE A 48 13.30 -27.42 -11.94
CA ILE A 48 12.15 -27.33 -12.85
C ILE A 48 12.63 -27.44 -14.31
N CYS A 49 13.50 -26.53 -14.77
CA CYS A 49 13.88 -26.47 -16.18
C CYS A 49 15.19 -27.16 -16.54
N GLY A 50 15.95 -27.67 -15.55
CA GLY A 50 17.25 -28.29 -15.80
C GLY A 50 18.34 -27.33 -16.28
N LYS A 51 18.15 -26.01 -16.18
CA LYS A 51 19.13 -24.99 -16.60
C LYS A 51 19.85 -24.36 -15.40
N GLY A 52 21.13 -24.04 -15.59
CA GLY A 52 22.03 -23.50 -14.56
C GLY A 52 23.19 -22.73 -15.17
N GLY A 53 23.66 -21.66 -14.51
CA GLY A 53 24.90 -20.96 -14.85
C GLY A 53 25.03 -20.35 -16.26
N LYS A 54 23.93 -20.07 -16.98
CA LYS A 54 23.95 -19.45 -18.33
C LYS A 54 23.60 -17.96 -18.27
N LYS A 55 24.13 -17.17 -19.22
CA LYS A 55 23.64 -15.81 -19.52
C LYS A 55 22.11 -15.85 -19.70
N ASN A 56 21.38 -15.00 -18.96
CA ASN A 56 19.91 -14.88 -18.90
C ASN A 56 19.15 -15.87 -17.99
N ASN A 57 19.84 -16.68 -17.16
CA ASN A 57 19.16 -17.47 -16.13
C ASN A 57 18.91 -16.60 -14.88
N TRP A 58 17.64 -16.45 -14.48
CA TRP A 58 17.25 -15.82 -13.22
C TRP A 58 16.35 -16.73 -12.37
N CYS A 59 16.36 -18.05 -12.58
CA CYS A 59 15.63 -18.96 -11.70
C CYS A 59 16.04 -18.73 -10.24
N GLU A 60 15.08 -18.78 -9.33
CA GLU A 60 15.28 -18.52 -7.90
C GLU A 60 14.79 -19.70 -7.06
N VAL A 61 15.44 -19.96 -5.94
CA VAL A 61 15.01 -20.93 -4.94
C VAL A 61 14.70 -20.20 -3.63
N ARG A 62 13.70 -20.68 -2.90
CA ARG A 62 13.38 -20.17 -1.56
C ARG A 62 14.37 -20.69 -0.53
N ASP A 63 14.60 -19.94 0.54
CA ASP A 63 15.57 -20.25 1.60
C ASP A 63 15.32 -21.55 2.38
N ASP A 64 14.17 -22.20 2.21
CA ASP A 64 13.85 -23.52 2.75
C ASP A 64 13.88 -24.62 1.67
N GLY A 65 14.15 -24.26 0.41
CA GLY A 65 14.09 -25.15 -0.75
C GLY A 65 12.68 -25.48 -1.24
N MET A 66 11.64 -25.16 -0.47
CA MET A 66 10.25 -25.63 -0.73
C MET A 66 9.54 -24.86 -1.84
N ALA A 67 10.20 -23.89 -2.46
CA ALA A 67 9.65 -23.22 -3.63
C ALA A 67 10.75 -22.78 -4.60
N VAL A 68 10.43 -22.80 -5.89
CA VAL A 68 11.31 -22.38 -6.99
C VAL A 68 10.56 -21.48 -7.94
N ILE A 69 11.16 -20.34 -8.30
CA ILE A 69 10.72 -19.52 -9.42
C ILE A 69 11.53 -19.96 -10.64
N CYS A 70 10.85 -20.46 -11.67
CA CYS A 70 11.47 -20.89 -12.90
C CYS A 70 11.14 -19.91 -14.03
N ASN A 71 12.15 -19.28 -14.63
CA ASN A 71 11.96 -18.33 -15.73
C ASN A 71 11.85 -18.98 -17.12
N HIS A 72 12.11 -20.29 -17.18
CA HIS A 72 12.14 -21.06 -18.43
C HIS A 72 10.98 -22.04 -18.54
N ASP A 73 10.19 -22.22 -17.48
CA ASP A 73 8.89 -22.85 -17.61
C ASP A 73 7.93 -21.86 -18.26
N LEU A 74 7.42 -22.24 -19.43
CA LEU A 74 6.39 -21.51 -20.17
C LEU A 74 5.05 -22.25 -20.17
N SER A 75 5.02 -23.48 -19.67
CA SER A 75 3.86 -24.35 -19.66
C SER A 75 2.94 -24.06 -18.47
N GLY A 76 3.52 -23.75 -17.31
CA GLY A 76 2.78 -23.64 -16.05
C GLY A 76 2.20 -24.97 -15.58
N GLU A 77 2.67 -26.08 -16.16
CA GLU A 77 2.25 -27.42 -15.77
C GLU A 77 2.99 -27.85 -14.51
N SER A 78 2.25 -28.57 -13.65
CA SER A 78 2.81 -29.20 -12.47
C SER A 78 3.69 -30.38 -12.87
N ILE A 79 4.96 -30.39 -12.44
CA ILE A 79 5.93 -31.45 -12.80
C ILE A 79 5.90 -32.58 -11.76
N TYR A 80 5.72 -32.22 -10.49
CA TYR A 80 5.84 -33.07 -9.32
C TYR A 80 4.54 -33.14 -8.49
N GLY A 81 3.44 -32.54 -8.96
CA GLY A 81 2.19 -32.41 -8.20
C GLY A 81 2.19 -31.22 -7.23
N GLU A 82 3.10 -30.26 -7.46
CA GLU A 82 3.21 -28.99 -6.75
C GLU A 82 2.20 -27.96 -7.25
N ASP A 83 1.94 -26.95 -6.42
CA ASP A 83 1.09 -25.81 -6.82
C ASP A 83 1.90 -24.84 -7.69
N VAL A 84 1.37 -24.49 -8.87
CA VAL A 84 2.04 -23.66 -9.87
C VAL A 84 1.28 -22.36 -10.11
N TYR A 85 1.96 -21.22 -10.01
CA TYR A 85 1.36 -19.89 -10.19
C TYR A 85 2.18 -19.02 -11.14
N PRO A 86 1.57 -18.29 -12.09
CA PRO A 86 2.32 -17.41 -12.98
C PRO A 86 3.04 -16.31 -12.21
N THR A 87 4.26 -15.96 -12.63
CA THR A 87 5.01 -14.85 -12.04
C THR A 87 4.39 -13.50 -12.42
N ARG A 88 4.44 -12.53 -11.50
CA ARG A 88 3.95 -11.16 -11.76
C ARG A 88 4.73 -10.44 -12.88
N MET A 89 5.92 -10.93 -13.26
CA MET A 89 6.83 -10.33 -14.24
C MET A 89 6.75 -10.94 -15.66
N LYS A 90 5.68 -11.71 -15.97
CA LYS A 90 5.29 -12.20 -17.31
C LYS A 90 6.29 -13.11 -18.05
N GLN A 91 7.29 -13.70 -17.40
CA GLN A 91 8.14 -14.74 -18.02
C GLN A 91 8.54 -15.81 -16.97
N GLY A 92 7.66 -16.77 -16.69
CA GLY A 92 7.94 -17.89 -15.77
C GLY A 92 6.85 -18.18 -14.75
N PHE A 93 7.03 -19.25 -13.97
CA PHE A 93 6.09 -19.73 -12.95
C PHE A 93 6.77 -19.96 -11.58
N ASN A 94 5.98 -19.81 -10.52
CA ASN A 94 6.33 -20.16 -9.15
C ASN A 94 5.84 -21.58 -8.89
N HIS A 95 6.73 -22.45 -8.42
CA HIS A 95 6.46 -23.84 -8.07
C HIS A 95 6.58 -24.00 -6.55
N TYR A 96 5.49 -24.39 -5.87
CA TYR A 96 5.46 -24.55 -4.41
C TYR A 96 5.27 -26.01 -4.01
N PHE A 97 6.34 -26.61 -3.48
CA PHE A 97 6.40 -28.02 -3.10
C PHE A 97 5.72 -28.24 -1.74
N GLY A 98 4.39 -28.39 -1.75
CA GLY A 98 3.58 -28.67 -0.56
C GLY A 98 3.37 -30.18 -0.28
N LYS A 99 2.50 -30.49 0.70
CA LYS A 99 2.16 -31.88 1.10
C LYS A 99 1.60 -32.77 -0.02
N LYS A 100 1.09 -32.17 -1.09
CA LYS A 100 0.52 -32.89 -2.25
C LYS A 100 1.58 -33.30 -3.28
N SER A 101 2.79 -32.75 -3.18
CA SER A 101 3.88 -33.05 -4.11
C SER A 101 4.34 -34.49 -3.91
N ASN A 102 4.62 -35.20 -5.01
CA ASN A 102 5.15 -36.57 -4.98
C ASN A 102 6.67 -36.61 -4.78
N ILE A 103 7.24 -35.55 -4.22
CA ILE A 103 8.68 -35.38 -4.00
C ILE A 103 8.97 -35.03 -2.55
N SER A 104 10.18 -35.34 -2.10
CA SER A 104 10.76 -34.79 -0.88
C SER A 104 11.87 -33.82 -1.26
N VAL A 105 11.80 -32.60 -0.77
CA VAL A 105 12.85 -31.61 -0.99
C VAL A 105 13.82 -31.66 0.19
N LYS A 106 15.10 -31.87 -0.09
CA LYS A 106 16.15 -31.69 0.93
C LYS A 106 16.38 -30.20 1.14
N PRO A 107 16.08 -29.62 2.32
CA PRO A 107 16.20 -28.20 2.53
C PRO A 107 17.67 -27.77 2.45
N VAL A 108 17.90 -26.58 1.89
CA VAL A 108 19.22 -25.98 1.82
C VAL A 108 19.61 -25.47 3.21
N LYS A 109 20.84 -25.75 3.66
CA LYS A 109 21.44 -25.10 4.83
C LYS A 109 22.17 -23.85 4.40
N PHE A 110 21.54 -22.70 4.60
CA PHE A 110 22.19 -21.41 4.39
C PHE A 110 22.98 -21.02 5.64
N ASN A 111 24.31 -20.97 5.52
CA ASN A 111 25.19 -20.64 6.66
C ASN A 111 25.16 -19.15 7.05
N ASN A 112 24.74 -18.27 6.13
CA ASN A 112 24.69 -16.82 6.32
C ASN A 112 23.33 -16.26 5.85
N ILE A 113 22.23 -16.69 6.47
CA ILE A 113 20.95 -15.98 6.27
C ILE A 113 21.10 -14.60 6.91
N PRO A 114 21.00 -13.49 6.17
CA PRO A 114 21.07 -12.18 6.79
C PRO A 114 19.89 -12.01 7.75
N THR A 115 20.18 -11.89 9.05
CA THR A 115 19.16 -11.55 10.05
C THR A 115 18.81 -10.08 9.88
N ILE A 116 17.76 -9.81 9.10
CA ILE A 116 17.20 -8.47 9.02
C ILE A 116 16.50 -8.18 10.34
N LYS A 117 17.06 -7.28 11.16
CA LYS A 117 16.40 -6.83 12.39
C LYS A 117 15.26 -5.89 12.01
N GLN A 118 14.02 -6.29 12.23
CA GLN A 118 12.85 -5.41 12.12
C GLN A 118 12.61 -4.70 13.45
N LEU A 119 12.32 -3.41 13.39
CA LEU A 119 11.92 -2.63 14.57
C LEU A 119 10.40 -2.67 14.75
N PRO A 120 9.90 -2.65 16.00
CA PRO A 120 8.48 -2.44 16.25
C PRO A 120 7.99 -1.16 15.58
N LEU A 121 6.74 -1.19 15.10
CA LEU A 121 6.09 -0.02 14.52
C LEU A 121 6.01 1.10 15.55
N ALA A 122 6.49 2.29 15.18
CA ALA A 122 6.40 3.48 16.02
C ALA A 122 4.92 3.89 16.23
N ASP A 123 4.64 4.53 17.37
CA ASP A 123 3.30 5.04 17.67
C ASP A 123 2.85 6.09 16.63
N ALA A 124 1.54 6.38 16.60
CA ALA A 124 0.95 7.28 15.61
C ALA A 124 1.47 8.72 15.71
N SER A 125 1.82 9.20 16.90
CA SER A 125 2.33 10.55 17.12
C SER A 125 3.75 10.69 16.56
N THR A 126 4.62 9.72 16.87
CA THR A 126 5.97 9.64 16.33
C THR A 126 5.94 9.56 14.80
N ARG A 127 5.08 8.71 14.24
CA ARG A 127 4.89 8.60 12.77
C ARG A 127 4.43 9.91 12.15
N ASP A 128 3.47 10.60 12.76
CA ASP A 128 2.95 11.88 12.26
C ASP A 128 4.04 12.94 12.18
N ILE A 129 4.79 13.14 13.26
CA ILE A 129 5.89 14.11 13.33
C ILE A 129 6.90 13.83 12.21
N VAL A 130 7.33 12.56 12.08
CA VAL A 130 8.34 12.18 11.09
C VAL A 130 7.80 12.29 9.67
N TYR A 131 6.57 11.85 9.38
CA TYR A 131 6.01 11.94 8.03
C TYR A 131 5.67 13.37 7.60
N ARG A 132 5.23 14.25 8.51
CA ARG A 132 5.09 15.68 8.21
C ARG A 132 6.44 16.29 7.83
N LEU A 133 7.51 15.91 8.54
CA LEU A 133 8.86 16.32 8.19
C LEU A 133 9.29 15.75 6.83
N VAL A 134 8.94 14.50 6.54
CA VAL A 134 9.17 13.90 5.22
C VAL A 134 8.51 14.73 4.12
N LEU A 135 7.22 15.03 4.24
CA LEU A 135 6.47 15.76 3.21
C LEU A 135 6.97 17.20 3.05
N LYS A 136 7.49 17.81 4.12
CA LYS A 136 8.20 19.11 4.07
C LYS A 136 9.49 19.05 3.26
N TYR A 137 10.28 17.97 3.38
CA TYR A 137 11.57 17.82 2.68
C TYR A 137 11.46 17.11 1.31
N TYR A 138 10.29 16.55 1.00
CA TYR A 138 9.92 16.03 -0.32
C TYR A 138 8.73 16.84 -0.88
N PRO A 139 8.92 18.15 -1.15
CA PRO A 139 7.84 19.00 -1.61
C PRO A 139 7.26 18.47 -2.93
N LEU A 140 5.97 18.69 -3.11
CA LEU A 140 5.25 18.32 -4.31
C LEU A 140 5.86 19.02 -5.54
N VAL A 141 6.25 18.24 -6.56
CA VAL A 141 6.76 18.80 -7.82
C VAL A 141 5.61 19.23 -8.73
N GLU A 142 5.89 20.16 -9.66
CA GLU A 142 4.86 20.78 -10.49
C GLU A 142 4.01 19.78 -11.28
N LYS A 143 4.64 18.77 -11.90
CA LYS A 143 3.92 17.70 -12.64
C LYS A 143 2.90 16.95 -11.77
N ASP A 144 3.25 16.68 -10.50
CA ASP A 144 2.35 16.00 -9.57
C ASP A 144 1.26 16.95 -9.06
N ARG A 145 1.57 18.25 -8.89
CA ARG A 145 0.59 19.30 -8.59
C ARG A 145 -0.44 19.41 -9.72
N GLU A 146 -0.01 19.52 -10.96
CA GLU A 146 -0.89 19.53 -12.13
C GLU A 146 -1.76 18.26 -12.17
N ASN A 147 -1.21 17.09 -11.81
CA ASN A 147 -1.99 15.86 -11.72
C ASN A 147 -3.12 15.92 -10.68
N LEU A 148 -2.84 16.50 -9.50
CA LEU A 148 -3.83 16.67 -8.44
C LEU A 148 -4.91 17.70 -8.84
N LEU A 149 -4.50 18.80 -9.47
CA LEU A 149 -5.44 19.82 -9.97
C LEU A 149 -6.35 19.27 -11.07
N ALA A 150 -5.79 18.49 -12.00
CA ALA A 150 -6.55 17.83 -13.06
C ALA A 150 -7.57 16.80 -12.52
N ARG A 151 -7.41 16.35 -11.27
CA ARG A 151 -8.38 15.48 -10.56
C ARG A 151 -9.48 16.27 -9.85
N GLY A 152 -9.45 17.61 -9.93
CA GLY A 152 -10.45 18.47 -9.32
C GLY A 152 -10.14 18.92 -7.89
N LEU A 153 -8.92 18.66 -7.37
CA LEU A 153 -8.43 19.35 -6.17
C LEU A 153 -8.09 20.80 -6.51
N ASN A 154 -8.17 21.70 -5.52
CA ASN A 154 -7.70 23.07 -5.67
C ASN A 154 -6.36 23.29 -4.94
N ASN A 155 -5.76 24.47 -5.11
CA ASN A 155 -4.49 24.79 -4.45
C ASN A 155 -4.57 24.72 -2.92
N GLU A 156 -5.70 25.12 -2.32
CA GLU A 156 -5.88 25.02 -0.87
C GLU A 156 -5.83 23.56 -0.40
N ASP A 157 -6.47 22.63 -1.13
CA ASP A 157 -6.37 21.20 -0.85
C ASP A 157 -4.95 20.70 -1.01
N VAL A 158 -4.30 21.03 -2.13
CA VAL A 158 -2.97 20.52 -2.44
C VAL A 158 -1.98 20.94 -1.36
N ASP A 159 -2.04 22.21 -0.94
CA ASP A 159 -1.13 22.76 0.06
C ASP A 159 -1.52 22.30 1.48
N GLY A 160 -2.81 22.27 1.81
CA GLY A 160 -3.32 21.92 3.14
C GLY A 160 -3.31 20.43 3.46
N LYS A 161 -3.39 19.56 2.44
CA LYS A 161 -3.38 18.09 2.61
C LYS A 161 -1.98 17.49 2.52
N LEU A 162 -0.93 18.30 2.45
CA LEU A 162 0.47 17.90 2.55
C LEU A 162 0.85 16.76 1.58
N PHE A 163 0.44 16.85 0.31
CA PHE A 163 0.98 15.94 -0.70
C PHE A 163 2.48 16.21 -0.92
N GLY A 164 3.23 15.18 -1.30
CA GLY A 164 4.65 15.29 -1.61
C GLY A 164 5.03 14.54 -2.88
N SER A 165 6.28 14.66 -3.29
CA SER A 165 6.80 13.93 -4.46
C SER A 165 8.12 13.26 -4.14
N LEU A 166 8.12 11.93 -4.19
CA LEU A 166 9.33 11.15 -4.09
C LEU A 166 10.02 11.16 -5.45
N VAL A 167 11.11 11.90 -5.57
CA VAL A 167 11.95 11.95 -6.76
C VAL A 167 13.16 11.02 -6.61
N SER A 168 13.87 10.75 -7.71
CA SER A 168 15.16 10.04 -7.67
C SER A 168 16.10 10.73 -6.68
N THR A 169 16.28 10.15 -5.49
CA THR A 169 17.25 10.64 -4.52
C THR A 169 18.48 9.76 -4.56
N LYS A 170 19.64 10.39 -4.79
CA LYS A 170 20.88 9.82 -4.26
C LYS A 170 20.70 9.72 -2.73
N PRO A 171 21.11 8.63 -2.06
CA PRO A 171 20.91 8.48 -0.62
C PRO A 171 21.37 9.73 0.10
N ILE A 172 20.41 10.46 0.66
CA ILE A 172 20.69 11.72 1.31
C ILE A 172 21.00 11.42 2.77
N ASP A 173 22.28 11.44 3.13
CA ASP A 173 22.74 11.53 4.52
C ASP A 173 22.42 12.92 5.11
N ARG A 174 21.13 13.27 5.18
CA ARG A 174 20.67 14.50 5.81
C ARG A 174 19.65 14.26 6.89
N TRP A 175 19.06 13.07 7.03
CA TRP A 175 18.00 12.85 8.03
C TRP A 175 18.45 13.14 9.45
N SER A 176 19.64 12.68 9.85
CA SER A 176 20.21 13.00 11.17
C SER A 176 20.35 14.51 11.39
N LYS A 177 20.76 15.25 10.35
CA LYS A 177 20.86 16.71 10.38
C LYS A 177 19.48 17.38 10.40
N ILE A 178 18.54 16.90 9.60
CA ILE A 178 17.15 17.38 9.53
C ILE A 178 16.47 17.20 10.89
N PHE A 179 16.63 16.05 11.54
CA PHE A 179 16.10 15.84 12.89
C PHE A 179 16.71 16.82 13.89
N ALA A 180 18.03 17.00 13.87
CA ALA A 180 18.71 17.98 14.73
C ALA A 180 18.23 19.42 14.48
N GLU A 181 18.09 19.85 13.22
CA GLU A 181 17.58 21.18 12.85
C GLU A 181 16.13 21.43 13.31
N ASN A 182 15.36 20.37 13.53
CA ASN A 182 13.98 20.46 14.00
C ASN A 182 13.84 20.07 15.50
N ASN A 183 14.95 20.04 16.25
CA ASN A 183 15.01 19.69 17.68
C ASN A 183 14.42 18.30 18.01
N LEU A 184 14.57 17.34 17.11
CA LEU A 184 14.10 15.97 17.27
C LEU A 184 15.27 15.02 17.61
N PRO A 185 15.01 13.94 18.38
CA PRO A 185 16.01 12.89 18.61
C PRO A 185 16.53 12.31 17.30
N SER A 186 17.84 12.08 17.21
CA SER A 186 18.50 11.54 16.01
C SER A 186 17.98 10.16 15.56
N ASP A 187 17.31 9.44 16.46
CA ASP A 187 16.77 8.10 16.23
C ASP A 187 15.24 8.04 16.24
N ILE A 188 14.55 9.18 16.15
CA ILE A 188 13.07 9.26 16.06
C ILE A 188 12.49 8.49 14.86
N TRP A 189 13.30 8.24 13.84
CA TRP A 189 12.91 7.47 12.65
C TRP A 189 12.75 5.96 12.92
N LYS A 190 13.31 5.44 14.02
CA LYS A 190 13.26 4.02 14.34
C LYS A 190 11.81 3.57 14.48
N GLY A 191 11.44 2.52 13.75
CA GLY A 191 10.05 2.02 13.74
C GLY A 191 9.12 2.79 12.80
N VAL A 192 9.58 3.84 12.10
CA VAL A 192 8.79 4.58 11.10
C VAL A 192 8.97 3.92 9.73
N PRO A 193 7.91 3.40 9.09
CA PRO A 193 8.03 2.73 7.81
C PRO A 193 8.61 3.60 6.70
N GLY A 194 9.47 2.99 5.89
CA GLY A 194 10.22 3.67 4.84
C GLY A 194 11.59 4.16 5.29
N PHE A 195 11.82 4.31 6.59
CA PHE A 195 13.13 4.59 7.13
C PHE A 195 13.92 3.31 7.41
N ALA A 196 15.21 3.32 7.09
CA ALA A 196 16.14 2.25 7.44
C ALA A 196 17.59 2.74 7.39
N GLU A 197 18.45 1.98 8.06
CA GLU A 197 19.90 2.11 7.92
C GLU A 197 20.37 1.48 6.61
N GLN A 198 21.26 2.18 5.91
CA GLN A 198 21.88 1.73 4.67
C GLN A 198 23.40 1.81 4.84
N VAL A 199 24.08 0.71 4.55
CA VAL A 199 25.54 0.62 4.63
C VAL A 199 26.13 0.92 3.25
N PHE A 200 27.00 1.93 3.18
CA PHE A 200 27.72 2.35 1.99
C PHE A 200 29.22 2.39 2.28
N GLY A 201 29.92 1.29 1.97
CA GLY A 201 31.31 1.11 2.38
C GLY A 201 31.42 1.12 3.90
N ASP A 202 32.23 2.01 4.45
CA ASP A 202 32.44 2.15 5.91
C ASP A 202 31.43 3.11 6.58
N LYS A 203 30.45 3.64 5.83
CA LYS A 203 29.46 4.58 6.35
C LYS A 203 28.09 3.93 6.48
N THR A 204 27.41 4.20 7.59
CA THR A 204 26.00 3.87 7.78
C THR A 204 25.19 5.14 7.71
N LEU A 205 24.19 5.18 6.82
CA LEU A 205 23.33 6.33 6.58
C LEU A 205 21.88 5.97 6.89
N VAL A 206 21.11 6.94 7.40
CA VAL A 206 19.65 6.80 7.49
C VAL A 206 19.05 7.23 6.16
N SER A 207 18.18 6.41 5.59
CA SER A 207 17.52 6.69 4.31
C SER A 207 16.00 6.61 4.46
N PHE A 208 15.27 7.26 3.55
CA PHE A 208 13.82 7.16 3.44
C PHE A 208 13.44 6.72 2.02
N GLY A 209 12.56 5.72 1.90
CA GLY A 209 12.01 5.27 0.62
C GLY A 209 12.98 4.51 -0.29
N TYR A 210 14.19 4.19 0.18
CA TYR A 210 15.24 3.57 -0.63
C TYR A 210 14.83 2.23 -1.25
N SER A 211 14.20 1.35 -0.46
CA SER A 211 13.64 0.05 -0.89
C SER A 211 12.49 0.21 -1.88
N SER A 212 11.70 1.28 -1.75
CA SER A 212 10.59 1.57 -2.67
C SER A 212 11.06 2.02 -4.05
N LEU A 213 12.30 2.51 -4.15
CA LEU A 213 12.88 3.10 -5.35
C LEU A 213 13.93 2.22 -6.03
N THR A 214 14.33 1.10 -5.44
CA THR A 214 15.43 0.31 -6.00
C THR A 214 15.03 -1.14 -6.20
N TYR A 215 15.53 -1.72 -7.28
CA TYR A 215 15.39 -3.13 -7.57
C TYR A 215 16.71 -3.68 -8.08
N GLU A 216 16.90 -4.98 -7.99
CA GLU A 216 18.10 -5.64 -8.48
C GLU A 216 17.91 -6.10 -9.93
N LYS A 217 18.91 -5.80 -10.76
CA LYS A 217 18.98 -6.23 -12.16
C LYS A 217 20.42 -6.65 -12.46
N ASP A 218 20.62 -7.89 -12.88
CA ASP A 218 21.92 -8.46 -13.24
C ASP A 218 22.98 -8.32 -12.12
N GLY A 219 22.58 -8.56 -10.86
CA GLY A 219 23.46 -8.42 -9.69
C GLY A 219 23.81 -6.97 -9.33
N LYS A 220 23.19 -5.99 -9.99
CA LYS A 220 23.38 -4.55 -9.73
C LYS A 220 22.08 -3.95 -9.22
N ARG A 221 22.18 -3.10 -8.20
CA ARG A 221 21.05 -2.27 -7.77
C ARG A 221 20.80 -1.16 -8.79
N VAL A 222 19.56 -1.03 -9.25
CA VAL A 222 19.08 -0.04 -10.22
C VAL A 222 17.94 0.75 -9.61
N ASN A 223 17.87 2.05 -9.89
CA ASN A 223 16.75 2.91 -9.48
C ASN A 223 15.55 2.69 -10.41
N SER A 224 14.35 2.60 -9.85
CA SER A 224 13.08 2.54 -10.58
C SER A 224 12.68 3.88 -11.15
N LEU A 225 13.17 4.99 -10.57
CA LEU A 225 12.98 6.34 -11.07
C LEU A 225 14.16 6.81 -11.89
N LYS A 226 13.87 7.33 -13.09
CA LYS A 226 14.83 8.05 -13.92
C LYS A 226 14.93 9.50 -13.45
N ASP A 227 15.97 10.19 -13.90
CA ASP A 227 16.09 11.63 -13.65
C ASP A 227 14.90 12.37 -14.26
N GLY A 228 14.26 13.22 -13.46
CA GLY A 228 13.03 13.93 -13.82
C GLY A 228 11.72 13.18 -13.55
N ASP A 229 11.78 11.89 -13.17
CA ASP A 229 10.59 11.16 -12.71
C ASP A 229 10.29 11.40 -11.22
N SER A 230 9.01 11.27 -10.87
CA SER A 230 8.50 11.35 -9.51
C SER A 230 7.46 10.27 -9.22
N MET A 231 7.27 9.98 -7.93
CA MET A 231 6.12 9.28 -7.40
C MET A 231 5.37 10.20 -6.45
N LEU A 232 4.10 10.47 -6.73
CA LEU A 232 3.22 11.23 -5.85
C LEU A 232 3.10 10.49 -4.50
N MET A 233 3.33 11.21 -3.42
CA MET A 233 3.20 10.76 -2.04
C MET A 233 1.84 11.19 -1.50
N VAL A 234 0.99 10.21 -1.22
CA VAL A 234 -0.36 10.39 -0.67
C VAL A 234 -0.32 10.07 0.83
N PRO A 235 -0.42 11.06 1.73
CA PRO A 235 -0.48 10.81 3.16
C PRO A 235 -1.78 10.14 3.55
N TYR A 236 -1.69 9.14 4.43
CA TYR A 236 -2.84 8.46 5.04
C TYR A 236 -2.96 8.88 6.50
N ARG A 237 -4.16 9.33 6.88
CA ARG A 237 -4.45 9.89 8.20
C ARG A 237 -5.41 9.03 9.01
N ASN A 238 -5.16 8.91 10.31
CA ASN A 238 -6.11 8.31 11.24
C ASN A 238 -7.22 9.32 11.65
N ASN A 239 -8.11 8.90 12.56
CA ASN A 239 -9.21 9.72 13.07
C ASN A 239 -8.80 10.94 13.91
N SER A 240 -7.52 11.02 14.32
CA SER A 240 -6.89 12.17 14.98
C SER A 240 -6.08 13.04 14.00
N LEU A 241 -6.22 12.79 12.69
CA LEU A 241 -5.48 13.48 11.61
C LEU A 241 -3.97 13.32 11.66
N GLN A 242 -3.48 12.34 12.40
CA GLN A 242 -2.08 11.95 12.41
C GLN A 242 -1.77 11.18 11.13
N ILE A 243 -0.72 11.59 10.42
CA ILE A 243 -0.20 10.87 9.26
C ILE A 243 0.45 9.57 9.77
N VAL A 244 -0.15 8.43 9.45
CA VAL A 244 0.28 7.11 9.94
C VAL A 244 0.96 6.27 8.86
N GLY A 245 0.87 6.71 7.61
CA GLY A 245 1.54 6.09 6.49
C GLY A 245 1.54 6.97 5.25
N ILE A 246 2.35 6.60 4.26
CA ILE A 246 2.41 7.26 2.96
C ILE A 246 2.27 6.19 1.89
N GLN A 247 1.37 6.44 0.95
CA GLN A 247 1.24 5.64 -0.26
C GLN A 247 1.89 6.36 -1.43
N LEU A 248 2.78 5.67 -2.13
CA LEU A 248 3.38 6.13 -3.37
C LEU A 248 2.48 5.77 -4.55
N ARG A 249 2.35 6.73 -5.46
CA ARG A 249 1.64 6.60 -6.73
C ARG A 249 2.61 6.86 -7.87
N SER A 250 2.77 5.88 -8.76
CA SER A 250 3.56 6.09 -9.98
C SER A 250 2.86 7.06 -10.92
N ALA A 251 3.55 8.13 -11.31
CA ALA A 251 3.07 9.10 -12.29
C ALA A 251 3.01 8.52 -13.71
N ASN A 252 3.91 7.59 -14.04
CA ASN A 252 4.05 7.00 -15.37
C ASN A 252 3.47 5.57 -15.45
N TYR A 253 2.37 5.28 -14.73
CA TYR A 253 1.76 3.95 -14.74
C TYR A 253 1.29 3.56 -16.14
N THR A 254 1.95 2.56 -16.75
CA THR A 254 1.70 2.11 -18.13
C THR A 254 0.70 0.95 -18.23
N GLY A 255 0.04 0.57 -17.13
CA GLY A 255 -0.93 -0.53 -17.11
C GLY A 255 -0.35 -1.90 -16.71
N ASN A 256 0.97 -2.04 -16.58
CA ASN A 256 1.62 -3.25 -16.06
C ASN A 256 2.17 -3.00 -14.63
N GLY A 257 1.91 -3.94 -13.71
CA GLY A 257 2.33 -3.85 -12.30
C GLY A 257 1.29 -3.15 -11.41
N SER A 258 1.66 -2.87 -10.15
CA SER A 258 0.75 -2.13 -9.25
C SER A 258 0.87 -0.62 -9.48
N LYS A 259 -0.27 0.08 -9.42
CA LYS A 259 -0.36 1.54 -9.59
C LYS A 259 0.04 2.31 -8.32
N TYR A 260 -0.12 1.67 -7.16
CA TYR A 260 0.10 2.21 -5.83
C TYR A 260 0.92 1.24 -4.98
N PHE A 261 1.76 1.79 -4.10
CA PHE A 261 2.60 1.02 -3.19
C PHE A 261 2.73 1.74 -1.85
N TRP A 262 2.73 1.02 -0.75
CA TRP A 262 3.01 1.61 0.55
C TRP A 262 4.50 1.88 0.72
N VAL A 263 4.85 3.02 1.30
CA VAL A 263 6.21 3.28 1.76
C VAL A 263 6.52 2.33 2.92
N SER A 264 7.48 1.42 2.72
CA SER A 264 7.87 0.43 3.72
C SER A 264 9.35 0.12 3.68
N SER A 265 9.92 -0.22 4.83
CA SER A 265 11.30 -0.69 4.98
C SER A 265 11.36 -2.11 5.57
N SER A 266 10.32 -2.92 5.36
CA SER A 266 10.25 -4.29 5.91
C SER A 266 11.34 -5.23 5.39
N SER A 267 11.93 -4.92 4.23
CA SER A 267 13.07 -5.64 3.63
C SER A 267 14.44 -5.14 4.10
N GLU A 268 14.50 -4.13 4.97
CA GLU A 268 15.74 -3.46 5.34
C GLU A 268 16.11 -3.69 6.80
N ASN A 269 17.41 -3.67 7.10
CA ASN A 269 17.90 -3.80 8.47
C ASN A 269 17.52 -2.56 9.28
N ASN A 270 17.08 -2.77 10.51
CA ASN A 270 16.47 -1.77 11.38
C ASN A 270 15.29 -1.01 10.72
N GLY A 271 14.66 -1.59 9.70
CA GLY A 271 13.46 -1.05 9.08
C GLY A 271 12.18 -1.44 9.81
N ALA A 272 11.04 -0.97 9.31
CA ALA A 272 9.71 -1.26 9.83
C ALA A 272 8.72 -1.55 8.69
N SER A 273 7.84 -2.52 8.93
CA SER A 273 6.71 -2.81 8.07
C SER A 273 5.58 -1.81 8.32
N VAL A 274 4.79 -1.55 7.28
CA VAL A 274 3.57 -0.74 7.38
C VAL A 274 2.38 -1.66 7.14
N SER A 275 1.41 -1.60 8.03
CA SER A 275 0.10 -2.21 7.77
C SER A 275 -0.69 -1.30 6.84
N GLN A 276 -1.56 -1.84 5.99
CA GLN A 276 -2.38 -0.99 5.11
C GLN A 276 -3.29 -0.10 5.96
N GLU A 277 -3.02 1.19 6.07
CA GLU A 277 -3.79 2.09 6.95
C GLU A 277 -5.09 2.58 6.31
N VAL A 278 -6.01 3.02 7.16
CA VAL A 278 -7.21 3.77 6.76
C VAL A 278 -6.84 5.23 6.55
N ASN A 279 -7.42 5.88 5.53
CA ASN A 279 -7.33 7.33 5.35
C ASN A 279 -8.65 7.99 5.77
N PHE A 280 -8.59 8.91 6.73
CA PHE A 280 -9.67 9.85 7.04
C PHE A 280 -9.47 11.13 6.23
N ALA A 281 -10.23 11.29 5.14
CA ALA A 281 -10.22 12.49 4.32
C ALA A 281 -11.33 13.46 4.76
N LEU A 282 -10.97 14.74 4.87
CA LEU A 282 -11.82 15.81 5.40
C LEU A 282 -11.60 17.12 4.64
N PRO A 283 -12.56 18.06 4.68
CA PRO A 283 -12.34 19.38 4.14
C PRO A 283 -11.13 20.05 4.80
N THR A 284 -10.29 20.72 4.01
CA THR A 284 -9.07 21.39 4.50
C THR A 284 -9.34 22.37 5.63
N ALA A 285 -10.45 23.12 5.56
CA ALA A 285 -10.89 24.00 6.65
C ALA A 285 -11.23 23.23 7.95
N GLY A 286 -11.82 22.04 7.82
CA GLY A 286 -12.12 21.15 8.94
C GLY A 286 -10.84 20.60 9.59
N MET A 287 -9.84 20.24 8.78
CA MET A 287 -8.54 19.79 9.27
C MET A 287 -7.84 20.88 10.10
N LYS A 288 -7.73 22.10 9.56
CA LYS A 288 -7.12 23.25 10.26
C LYS A 288 -7.78 23.51 11.62
N ARG A 289 -9.11 23.40 11.69
CA ARG A 289 -9.87 23.58 12.93
C ARG A 289 -9.58 22.47 13.95
N LEU A 290 -9.50 21.21 13.52
CA LEU A 290 -9.24 20.09 14.41
C LEU A 290 -7.81 20.13 14.96
N GLU A 291 -6.82 20.48 14.14
CA GLU A 291 -5.44 20.68 14.57
C GLU A 291 -5.31 21.79 15.64
N GLN A 292 -6.20 22.79 15.63
CA GLN A 292 -6.23 23.87 16.63
C GLN A 292 -6.98 23.51 17.92
N GLN A 293 -7.80 22.46 17.92
CA GLN A 293 -8.72 22.12 19.02
C GLN A 293 -8.36 20.82 19.76
N ASP A 294 -7.23 20.18 19.42
CA ASP A 294 -6.78 18.87 19.95
C ASP A 294 -7.93 17.83 20.00
N GLY A 295 -8.78 17.89 18.98
CA GLY A 295 -10.10 17.25 18.97
C GLY A 295 -10.14 16.03 18.06
N LYS A 296 -10.70 14.93 18.56
CA LYS A 296 -11.05 13.77 17.74
C LYS A 296 -12.21 14.12 16.80
N LEU A 297 -12.20 13.55 15.60
CA LEU A 297 -13.26 13.78 14.63
C LEU A 297 -14.65 13.41 15.19
N SER A 298 -15.57 14.37 15.22
CA SER A 298 -16.98 14.20 15.61
C SER A 298 -17.87 14.31 14.37
N THR A 299 -17.79 13.33 13.48
CA THR A 299 -18.65 13.26 12.30
C THR A 299 -19.73 12.21 12.51
N LYS A 300 -20.98 12.55 12.18
CA LYS A 300 -22.13 11.63 12.29
C LYS A 300 -22.35 10.81 11.03
N THR A 301 -21.93 11.34 9.88
CA THR A 301 -22.13 10.72 8.56
C THR A 301 -20.80 10.60 7.84
N VAL A 302 -20.49 9.40 7.36
CA VAL A 302 -19.26 9.12 6.62
C VAL A 302 -19.53 8.34 5.35
N TRP A 303 -18.71 8.60 4.33
CA TRP A 303 -18.64 7.78 3.13
C TRP A 303 -17.48 6.79 3.26
N LEU A 304 -17.67 5.54 2.83
CA LEU A 304 -16.61 4.53 2.75
C LEU A 304 -16.27 4.26 1.30
N THR A 305 -14.99 4.33 0.95
CA THR A 305 -14.53 4.08 -0.42
C THR A 305 -13.16 3.41 -0.46
N GLU A 306 -12.64 3.17 -1.66
CA GLU A 306 -11.30 2.64 -1.87
C GLU A 306 -10.32 3.75 -2.25
N GLY A 307 -9.08 3.66 -1.78
CA GLY A 307 -7.97 4.54 -2.19
C GLY A 307 -7.96 5.89 -1.50
N GLY A 308 -6.85 6.22 -0.84
CA GLY A 308 -6.70 7.47 -0.09
C GLY A 308 -6.75 8.71 -0.98
N LEU A 309 -6.15 8.68 -2.18
CA LEU A 309 -6.24 9.82 -3.11
C LEU A 309 -7.67 10.07 -3.59
N LYS A 310 -8.45 9.00 -3.80
CA LYS A 310 -9.85 9.11 -4.22
C LYS A 310 -10.68 9.75 -3.13
N SER A 311 -10.49 9.35 -1.86
CA SER A 311 -11.22 9.99 -0.76
C SER A 311 -10.91 11.48 -0.65
N GLU A 312 -9.67 11.90 -0.87
CA GLU A 312 -9.33 13.33 -0.87
C GLU A 312 -10.02 14.13 -1.98
N VAL A 313 -10.16 13.54 -3.17
CA VAL A 313 -10.86 14.16 -4.30
C VAL A 313 -12.37 14.17 -4.05
N ALA A 314 -12.95 13.06 -3.59
CA ALA A 314 -14.38 12.97 -3.28
C ALA A 314 -14.81 14.01 -2.24
N VAL A 315 -14.01 14.21 -1.18
CA VAL A 315 -14.23 15.29 -0.20
C VAL A 315 -14.30 16.67 -0.87
N ARG A 316 -13.39 16.97 -1.80
CA ARG A 316 -13.42 18.25 -2.52
C ARG A 316 -14.71 18.40 -3.32
N GLN A 317 -15.15 17.36 -4.00
CA GLN A 317 -16.41 17.44 -4.75
C GLN A 317 -17.63 17.60 -3.84
N LEU A 318 -17.67 16.92 -2.70
CA LEU A 318 -18.71 17.14 -1.68
C LEU A 318 -18.70 18.59 -1.15
N VAL A 319 -17.51 19.18 -0.93
CA VAL A 319 -17.37 20.59 -0.56
C VAL A 319 -17.86 21.52 -1.67
N ASN A 320 -17.59 21.22 -2.94
CA ASN A 320 -18.08 22.01 -4.07
C ASN A 320 -19.62 21.99 -4.13
N ILE A 321 -20.24 20.82 -3.97
CA ILE A 321 -21.69 20.67 -3.90
C ILE A 321 -22.28 21.47 -2.72
N ALA A 322 -21.69 21.33 -1.53
CA ALA A 322 -22.11 22.12 -0.36
C ALA A 322 -21.98 23.63 -0.61
N THR A 323 -20.92 24.05 -1.31
CA THR A 323 -20.69 25.45 -1.69
C THR A 323 -21.75 25.93 -2.68
N ASP A 324 -22.13 25.12 -3.66
CA ASP A 324 -23.19 25.45 -4.61
C ASP A 324 -24.56 25.54 -3.96
N ILE A 325 -24.84 24.71 -2.95
CA ILE A 325 -26.06 24.84 -2.13
C ILE A 325 -26.13 26.20 -1.45
N THR A 326 -25.00 26.79 -1.04
CA THR A 326 -24.98 28.14 -0.42
C THR A 326 -25.46 29.24 -1.35
N LYS A 327 -25.49 28.99 -2.66
CA LYS A 327 -25.95 29.94 -3.69
C LYS A 327 -27.45 29.81 -4.00
N LEU A 328 -28.14 28.82 -3.43
CA LEU A 328 -29.56 28.57 -3.68
C LEU A 328 -30.47 29.35 -2.73
N PRO A 329 -31.76 29.57 -3.05
CA PRO A 329 -32.74 30.05 -2.08
C PRO A 329 -32.93 29.05 -0.93
N ASN A 330 -33.16 29.54 0.28
CA ASN A 330 -33.29 28.73 1.52
C ASN A 330 -32.06 27.83 1.75
N GLN A 331 -30.88 28.37 1.45
CA GLN A 331 -29.60 27.68 1.51
C GLN A 331 -29.26 27.10 2.88
N GLU A 332 -29.63 27.77 3.97
CA GLU A 332 -29.27 27.33 5.33
C GLU A 332 -29.89 25.96 5.65
N ASP A 333 -31.20 25.83 5.41
CA ASP A 333 -31.92 24.56 5.61
C ASP A 333 -31.43 23.47 4.66
N LYS A 334 -31.17 23.81 3.40
CA LYS A 334 -30.65 22.86 2.40
C LYS A 334 -29.25 22.37 2.75
N LEU A 335 -28.38 23.27 3.19
CA LEU A 335 -27.02 22.95 3.59
C LEU A 335 -27.04 22.11 4.87
N ALA A 336 -27.84 22.49 5.86
CA ALA A 336 -27.98 21.73 7.10
C ALA A 336 -28.45 20.29 6.84
N ARG A 337 -29.45 20.11 5.98
CA ARG A 337 -29.91 18.77 5.54
C ARG A 337 -28.84 18.01 4.79
N PHE A 338 -28.16 18.64 3.83
CA PHE A 338 -27.08 17.99 3.08
C PHE A 338 -25.95 17.51 4.00
N LEU A 339 -25.52 18.36 4.95
CA LEU A 339 -24.47 18.02 5.89
C LEU A 339 -24.90 16.95 6.89
N ASP A 340 -26.17 16.93 7.32
CA ASP A 340 -26.69 15.83 8.13
C ASP A 340 -26.72 14.53 7.32
N ASP A 341 -27.44 14.52 6.19
CA ASP A 341 -27.72 13.32 5.40
C ASP A 341 -26.49 12.71 4.74
N TYR A 342 -25.55 13.53 4.30
CA TYR A 342 -24.40 13.08 3.50
C TYR A 342 -23.06 13.38 4.14
N GLY A 343 -22.95 14.43 4.96
CA GLY A 343 -21.67 14.84 5.54
C GLY A 343 -20.60 15.16 4.49
N LEU A 344 -19.37 15.39 4.97
CA LEU A 344 -18.21 15.73 4.13
C LEU A 344 -16.98 14.86 4.41
N THR A 345 -17.14 13.83 5.25
CA THR A 345 -16.04 12.93 5.62
C THR A 345 -16.04 11.71 4.73
N VAL A 346 -14.89 11.38 4.15
CA VAL A 346 -14.70 10.15 3.39
C VAL A 346 -13.58 9.33 4.01
N ILE A 347 -13.87 8.09 4.36
CA ILE A 347 -12.92 7.13 4.91
C ILE A 347 -12.55 6.15 3.79
N ALA A 348 -11.26 5.91 3.59
CA ALA A 348 -10.79 4.98 2.56
C ALA A 348 -9.79 3.94 3.04
N VAL A 349 -9.87 2.75 2.46
CA VAL A 349 -8.87 1.68 2.60
C VAL A 349 -8.06 1.52 1.31
N ALA A 350 -6.82 1.06 1.42
CA ALA A 350 -5.95 0.79 0.27
C ALA A 350 -6.27 -0.53 -0.44
N GLY A 351 -7.52 -0.68 -0.90
CA GLY A 351 -8.03 -1.84 -1.64
C GLY A 351 -9.08 -2.63 -0.86
N THR A 352 -10.00 -3.25 -1.59
CA THR A 352 -11.19 -3.93 -1.05
C THR A 352 -10.94 -4.99 0.02
N ALA A 353 -9.79 -5.68 -0.03
CA ALA A 353 -9.50 -6.78 0.90
C ALA A 353 -9.33 -6.32 2.36
N VAL A 354 -9.09 -5.02 2.58
CA VAL A 354 -8.80 -4.45 3.92
C VAL A 354 -10.04 -3.82 4.57
N TRP A 355 -11.24 -4.15 4.05
CA TRP A 355 -12.51 -3.62 4.54
C TRP A 355 -12.73 -3.75 6.06
N ARG A 356 -12.17 -4.77 6.71
CA ARG A 356 -12.31 -5.00 8.17
C ARG A 356 -11.84 -3.80 8.99
N LYS A 357 -10.85 -3.05 8.50
CA LYS A 357 -10.37 -1.84 9.18
C LYS A 357 -11.43 -0.75 9.26
N PHE A 358 -12.44 -0.74 8.40
CA PHE A 358 -13.58 0.16 8.56
C PHE A 358 -14.34 -0.16 9.84
N ILE A 359 -14.53 -1.44 10.16
CA ILE A 359 -15.25 -1.85 11.38
C ILE A 359 -14.49 -1.36 12.60
N ASP A 360 -13.18 -1.60 12.67
CA ASP A 360 -12.33 -1.19 13.78
C ASP A 360 -12.46 0.32 14.06
N VAL A 361 -12.37 1.16 13.02
CA VAL A 361 -12.42 2.62 13.20
C VAL A 361 -13.83 3.15 13.46
N LEU A 362 -14.87 2.47 12.98
CA LEU A 362 -16.25 2.88 13.17
C LEU A 362 -16.76 2.51 14.57
N GLN A 363 -16.34 1.36 15.13
CA GLN A 363 -16.66 0.95 16.50
C GLN A 363 -16.20 1.98 17.54
N GLU A 364 -15.08 2.64 17.30
CA GLU A 364 -14.52 3.67 18.20
C GLU A 364 -14.99 5.10 17.88
N SER A 365 -16.01 5.25 17.04
CA SER A 365 -16.48 6.54 16.52
C SER A 365 -17.90 6.89 16.98
N GLN A 366 -18.28 8.16 16.79
CA GLN A 366 -19.65 8.64 16.99
C GLN A 366 -20.49 8.59 15.70
N VAL A 367 -20.04 7.84 14.69
CA VAL A 367 -20.72 7.73 13.40
C VAL A 367 -22.07 7.05 13.60
N LYS A 368 -23.11 7.65 12.99
CA LYS A 368 -24.49 7.17 13.01
C LYS A 368 -25.02 6.80 11.63
N ARG A 369 -24.40 7.30 10.57
CA ARG A 369 -24.78 7.01 9.18
C ARG A 369 -23.54 6.68 8.36
N VAL A 370 -23.60 5.59 7.62
CA VAL A 370 -22.51 5.09 6.79
C VAL A 370 -23.00 4.95 5.36
N ILE A 371 -22.31 5.59 4.41
CA ILE A 371 -22.60 5.51 2.98
C ILE A 371 -21.48 4.72 2.30
N VAL A 372 -21.76 3.50 1.86
CA VAL A 372 -20.78 2.65 1.16
C VAL A 372 -20.76 3.03 -0.32
N ALA A 373 -19.63 3.58 -0.78
CA ALA A 373 -19.40 4.03 -2.15
C ALA A 373 -18.10 3.42 -2.73
N TYR A 374 -18.11 2.10 -2.87
CA TYR A 374 -17.05 1.34 -3.55
C TYR A 374 -17.11 1.53 -5.07
N ASP A 375 -15.97 1.38 -5.74
CA ASP A 375 -15.85 1.54 -7.20
C ASP A 375 -16.93 0.73 -7.93
N SER A 376 -17.50 1.32 -8.99
CA SER A 376 -18.56 0.69 -9.80
C SER A 376 -18.13 -0.62 -10.50
N ASP A 377 -16.83 -0.94 -10.48
CA ASP A 377 -16.29 -2.16 -11.09
C ASP A 377 -16.71 -3.45 -10.38
N TRP A 378 -17.31 -3.35 -9.17
CA TRP A 378 -17.98 -4.49 -8.50
C TRP A 378 -19.00 -5.20 -9.40
N LYS A 379 -19.63 -4.48 -10.34
CA LYS A 379 -20.60 -5.05 -11.30
C LYS A 379 -19.97 -6.05 -12.28
N THR A 380 -18.66 -5.98 -12.45
CA THR A 380 -17.89 -6.82 -13.41
C THR A 380 -16.78 -7.62 -12.75
N ASN A 381 -16.54 -7.40 -11.45
CA ASN A 381 -15.48 -8.03 -10.68
C ASN A 381 -16.07 -8.72 -9.44
N GLU A 382 -16.27 -10.02 -9.54
CA GLU A 382 -16.85 -10.86 -8.47
C GLU A 382 -16.06 -10.78 -7.15
N THR A 383 -14.74 -10.60 -7.22
CA THR A 383 -13.91 -10.45 -6.01
C THR A 383 -14.21 -9.14 -5.30
N VAL A 384 -14.33 -8.04 -6.05
CA VAL A 384 -14.71 -6.72 -5.49
C VAL A 384 -16.12 -6.78 -4.94
N ALA A 385 -17.07 -7.39 -5.65
CA ALA A 385 -18.44 -7.59 -5.19
C ALA A 385 -18.51 -8.37 -3.88
N ALA A 386 -17.79 -9.49 -3.78
CA ALA A 386 -17.74 -10.29 -2.56
C ALA A 386 -17.23 -9.46 -1.37
N ARG A 387 -16.13 -8.72 -1.53
CA ARG A 387 -15.56 -7.90 -0.44
C ARG A 387 -16.45 -6.72 -0.04
N ARG A 388 -17.12 -6.09 -1.00
CA ARG A 388 -18.14 -5.07 -0.73
C ARG A 388 -19.31 -5.64 0.07
N ASN A 389 -19.79 -6.82 -0.32
CA ASN A 389 -20.92 -7.46 0.37
C ASN A 389 -20.54 -7.94 1.78
N GLU A 390 -19.33 -8.47 1.98
CA GLU A 390 -18.79 -8.79 3.31
C GLU A 390 -18.79 -7.54 4.23
N LEU A 391 -18.36 -6.38 3.71
CA LEU A 391 -18.42 -5.12 4.45
C LEU A 391 -19.86 -4.72 4.78
N ILE A 392 -20.78 -4.80 3.82
CA ILE A 392 -22.20 -4.46 4.02
C ILE A 392 -22.82 -5.33 5.13
N GLU A 393 -22.61 -6.64 5.09
CA GLU A 393 -23.10 -7.55 6.13
C GLU A 393 -22.50 -7.24 7.51
N ALA A 394 -21.20 -6.90 7.57
CA ALA A 394 -20.56 -6.48 8.80
C ALA A 394 -21.08 -5.13 9.33
N LEU A 395 -21.52 -4.22 8.46
CA LEU A 395 -22.10 -2.94 8.87
C LEU A 395 -23.57 -3.07 9.29
N ARG A 396 -24.33 -4.02 8.73
CA ARG A 396 -25.74 -4.29 9.11
C ARG A 396 -25.91 -4.67 10.57
N ILE A 397 -24.90 -5.28 11.17
CA ILE A 397 -24.90 -5.65 12.59
C ILE A 397 -24.44 -4.51 13.51
N MET A 398 -24.03 -3.37 12.97
CA MET A 398 -23.65 -2.19 13.74
C MET A 398 -24.84 -1.25 13.94
N ASP A 399 -24.83 -0.46 15.02
CA ASP A 399 -25.83 0.58 15.30
C ASP A 399 -25.61 1.83 14.41
N VAL A 400 -25.77 1.65 13.09
CA VAL A 400 -25.65 2.71 12.09
C VAL A 400 -26.77 2.61 11.05
N THR A 401 -27.22 3.75 10.55
CA THR A 401 -28.00 3.82 9.32
C THR A 401 -27.08 3.51 8.15
N LEU A 402 -27.28 2.35 7.51
CA LEU A 402 -26.48 1.91 6.38
C LEU A 402 -27.13 2.34 5.07
N ILE A 403 -26.35 3.03 4.23
CA ILE A 403 -26.75 3.47 2.90
C ILE A 403 -25.73 2.91 1.91
N VAL A 404 -26.20 2.42 0.78
CA VAL A 404 -25.37 1.91 -0.30
C VAL A 404 -25.52 2.81 -1.51
N ALA A 405 -24.40 3.31 -2.01
CA ALA A 405 -24.33 4.08 -3.24
C ALA A 405 -24.17 3.16 -4.46
N ASP A 406 -24.94 3.43 -5.51
CA ASP A 406 -24.79 2.80 -6.82
C ASP A 406 -24.88 3.84 -7.95
N TRP A 407 -24.20 3.58 -9.06
CA TRP A 407 -24.21 4.44 -10.24
C TRP A 407 -23.80 3.67 -11.50
N ASP A 408 -24.02 4.27 -12.66
CA ASP A 408 -23.46 3.78 -13.92
C ASP A 408 -21.97 4.14 -14.00
N GLY A 409 -21.10 3.13 -14.09
CA GLY A 409 -19.65 3.30 -14.18
C GLY A 409 -19.19 4.10 -15.40
N SER A 410 -20.05 4.29 -16.42
CA SER A 410 -19.78 5.19 -17.55
C SER A 410 -19.69 6.67 -17.12
N ASN A 411 -20.35 7.03 -16.03
CA ASN A 411 -20.33 8.38 -15.45
C ASN A 411 -19.11 8.64 -14.55
N GLY A 412 -18.36 7.59 -14.20
CA GLY A 412 -17.17 7.68 -13.36
C GLY A 412 -16.83 6.32 -12.76
N LYS A 413 -15.54 5.95 -12.78
CA LYS A 413 -15.10 4.65 -12.25
C LYS A 413 -15.28 4.60 -10.74
N GLY A 414 -14.67 5.55 -10.04
CA GLY A 414 -14.81 5.74 -8.59
C GLY A 414 -15.82 6.84 -8.23
N ILE A 415 -16.15 6.94 -6.95
CA ILE A 415 -17.02 8.01 -6.43
C ILE A 415 -16.39 9.40 -6.65
N ASP A 416 -15.07 9.50 -6.64
CA ASP A 416 -14.34 10.73 -6.94
C ASP A 416 -14.55 11.19 -8.38
N ASP A 417 -14.43 10.26 -9.34
CA ASP A 417 -14.68 10.54 -10.76
C ASP A 417 -16.15 10.89 -11.01
N LEU A 418 -17.10 10.15 -10.40
CA LEU A 418 -18.54 10.37 -10.54
C LEU A 418 -18.92 11.80 -10.13
N LEU A 419 -18.51 12.20 -8.93
CA LEU A 419 -18.83 13.53 -8.39
C LEU A 419 -18.12 14.63 -9.18
N ALA A 420 -16.88 14.41 -9.62
CA ALA A 420 -16.13 15.38 -10.44
C ALA A 420 -16.79 15.61 -11.81
N ASN A 421 -17.46 14.58 -12.35
CA ASN A 421 -18.23 14.68 -13.58
C ASN A 421 -19.64 15.29 -13.38
N GLY A 422 -19.99 15.70 -12.16
CA GLY A 422 -21.26 16.36 -11.85
C GLY A 422 -22.45 15.41 -11.66
N TYR A 423 -22.19 14.11 -11.54
CA TYR A 423 -23.22 13.11 -11.28
C TYR A 423 -23.37 12.83 -9.78
N TRP A 424 -24.54 12.33 -9.39
CA TRP A 424 -24.83 11.89 -8.03
C TRP A 424 -25.25 10.42 -8.04
N PRO A 425 -24.77 9.58 -7.10
CA PRO A 425 -25.16 8.18 -7.06
C PRO A 425 -26.62 8.03 -6.59
N SER A 426 -27.27 6.94 -7.01
CA SER A 426 -28.48 6.47 -6.34
C SER A 426 -28.11 5.93 -4.96
N LEU A 427 -28.89 6.28 -3.95
CA LEU A 427 -28.65 5.91 -2.55
C LEU A 427 -29.80 5.04 -2.05
N GLU A 428 -29.47 3.82 -1.61
CA GLU A 428 -30.42 2.87 -1.05
C GLU A 428 -30.12 2.65 0.44
N THR A 429 -31.10 2.92 1.30
CA THR A 429 -31.00 2.60 2.74
C THR A 429 -31.31 1.13 2.95
N LEU A 430 -30.44 0.42 3.68
CA LEU A 430 -30.55 -1.01 3.97
C LEU A 430 -31.06 -1.31 5.38
#